data_AF-A0A2N3NE84-F1
#
_entry.id   AF-A0A2N3NE84-F1
#
_cell.length_a   1.000
_cell.length_b   1.000
_cell.length_c   1.000
_cell.angle_alpha   90.00
_cell.angle_beta   90.00
_cell.angle_gamma   90.00
#
_symmetry.space_group_name_H-M   'P 1'
#
loop_
_entity.id
_entity.type
_entity.pdbx_description
1 polymer ?
#
loop_
_entity_poly.entity_id
_entity_poly.type
_entity_poly.pdbx_seq_one_letter_code
_entity_poly.pdbx_strand_id
1 'polypeptide(L)'
;MSSLPDKAARKQSEKETKTRQKAYDRAVKAREKLIKQRDKLIEKHYRQQEKAAAKAAAAAAAARPPPPSNPPLPFAREAGGGGGVAPADGKEKKPRKFCALPRKRNGEVDTAWVAVFMEGVDEVGAHCGLFFPGPHYEKLVGDVGERIVGWVHEDLSRRAVAEMQGFALSFDA
;
A
#
# COMPACT_ATOMS: atom_id res chain seq x y z
N MET A 1 55.75 -27.68 11.56
CA MET A 1 55.10 -28.84 10.93
C MET A 1 53.64 -28.84 11.35
N SER A 2 52.74 -28.50 10.42
CA SER A 2 51.32 -28.27 10.69
C SER A 2 50.64 -29.58 11.12
N SER A 3 50.12 -29.60 12.35
CA SER A 3 49.41 -30.75 12.94
C SER A 3 48.14 -31.04 12.14
N LEU A 4 48.05 -32.26 11.60
CA LEU A 4 46.85 -32.79 10.96
C LEU A 4 45.70 -32.81 11.98
N PRO A 5 44.48 -32.33 11.63
CA PRO A 5 43.36 -32.34 12.56
C PRO A 5 43.00 -33.77 12.97
N ASP A 6 42.98 -34.02 14.28
CA ASP A 6 42.66 -35.28 14.94
C ASP A 6 41.33 -35.87 14.41
N LYS A 7 41.26 -37.20 14.30
CA LYS A 7 40.10 -37.96 13.77
C LYS A 7 38.81 -37.61 14.52
N ALA A 8 38.92 -37.28 15.81
CA ALA A 8 37.81 -36.81 16.63
C ALA A 8 37.27 -35.45 16.18
N ALA A 9 38.14 -34.50 15.83
CA ALA A 9 37.75 -33.16 15.37
C ALA A 9 37.02 -33.21 14.02
N ARG A 10 37.47 -34.07 13.09
CA ARG A 10 36.79 -34.29 11.80
C ARG A 10 35.38 -34.83 12.01
N LYS A 11 35.23 -35.86 12.85
CA LYS A 11 33.92 -36.47 13.15
C LYS A 11 32.95 -35.49 13.83
N GLN A 12 33.44 -34.61 14.71
CA GLN A 12 32.61 -33.57 15.33
C GLN A 12 32.15 -32.54 14.29
N SER A 13 33.07 -32.06 13.43
CA SER A 13 32.73 -31.10 12.38
C SER A 13 31.71 -31.67 11.38
N GLU A 14 31.84 -32.94 10.98
CA GLU A 14 30.89 -33.63 10.10
C GLU A 14 29.51 -33.80 10.73
N LYS A 15 29.45 -34.05 12.05
CA LYS A 15 28.18 -34.14 12.78
C LYS A 15 27.50 -32.79 12.88
N GLU A 16 28.25 -31.73 13.15
CA GLU A 16 27.74 -30.36 13.24
C GLU A 16 27.25 -29.86 11.89
N THR A 17 27.99 -30.06 10.79
CA THR A 17 27.54 -29.68 9.45
C THR A 17 26.29 -30.43 9.04
N LYS A 18 26.23 -31.74 9.29
CA LYS A 18 25.03 -32.55 9.04
C LYS A 18 23.82 -32.08 9.85
N THR A 19 24.04 -31.61 11.07
CA THR A 19 22.98 -31.08 11.94
C THR A 19 22.50 -29.71 11.43
N ARG A 20 23.42 -28.82 11.08
CA ARG A 20 23.12 -27.51 10.48
C ARG A 20 22.38 -27.65 9.15
N GLN A 21 22.79 -28.58 8.30
CA GLN A 21 22.12 -28.85 7.02
C GLN A 21 20.69 -29.33 7.24
N LYS A 22 20.46 -30.29 8.15
CA LYS A 22 19.11 -30.74 8.49
C LYS A 22 18.24 -29.62 9.08
N ALA A 23 18.82 -28.73 9.90
CA ALA A 23 18.10 -27.59 10.45
C ALA A 23 17.68 -26.60 9.34
N TYR A 24 18.59 -26.32 8.41
CA TYR A 24 18.31 -25.51 7.23
C TYR A 24 17.20 -26.12 6.37
N ASP A 25 17.29 -27.41 6.02
CA ASP A 25 16.27 -28.10 5.22
C ASP A 25 14.88 -28.07 5.90
N ARG A 26 14.84 -28.18 7.22
CA ARG A 26 13.59 -28.05 8.00
C ARG A 26 13.04 -26.63 7.94
N ALA A 27 13.90 -25.62 8.07
CA ALA A 27 13.50 -24.22 7.99
C ALA A 27 12.97 -23.85 6.59
N VAL A 28 13.60 -24.33 5.53
CA VAL A 28 13.14 -24.13 4.15
C VAL A 28 11.77 -24.77 3.94
N LYS A 29 11.58 -26.03 4.36
CA LYS A 29 10.28 -26.72 4.27
C LYS A 29 9.19 -26.02 5.09
N ALA A 30 9.52 -25.50 6.27
CA ALA A 30 8.58 -24.72 7.08
C ALA A 30 8.18 -23.42 6.37
N ARG A 31 9.15 -22.69 5.81
CA ARG A 31 8.92 -21.47 5.04
C ARG A 31 8.04 -21.72 3.81
N GLU A 32 8.31 -22.77 3.04
CA GLU A 32 7.48 -23.13 1.87
C GLU A 32 6.03 -23.43 2.25
N LYS A 33 5.79 -24.08 3.39
CA LYS A 33 4.42 -24.33 3.88
C LYS A 33 3.71 -23.02 4.22
N LEU A 34 4.39 -22.08 4.89
CA LEU A 34 3.82 -20.78 5.22
C LEU A 34 3.50 -19.96 3.97
N ILE A 35 4.36 -20.00 2.94
CA ILE A 35 4.10 -19.36 1.66
C ILE A 35 2.85 -19.97 1.01
N LYS A 36 2.77 -21.30 0.91
CA LYS A 36 1.57 -21.97 0.36
C LYS A 36 0.29 -21.65 1.13
N GLN A 37 0.36 -21.53 2.46
CA GLN A 37 -0.81 -21.12 3.26
C GLN A 37 -1.20 -19.68 2.98
N ARG A 38 -0.22 -18.76 2.88
CA ARG A 38 -0.46 -17.36 2.51
C ARG A 38 -1.09 -17.24 1.14
N ASP A 39 -0.56 -17.94 0.14
CA ASP A 39 -1.05 -17.88 -1.25
C ASP A 39 -2.50 -18.37 -1.35
N LYS A 40 -2.86 -19.43 -0.63
CA LYS A 40 -4.26 -19.89 -0.53
C LYS A 40 -5.19 -18.86 0.09
N LEU A 41 -4.74 -18.13 1.12
CA LEU A 41 -5.54 -17.05 1.71
C LEU A 41 -5.72 -15.92 0.70
N ILE A 42 -4.65 -15.53 0.02
CA ILE A 42 -4.67 -14.49 -1.01
C ILE A 42 -5.65 -14.86 -2.13
N GLU A 43 -5.56 -16.08 -2.67
CA GLU A 43 -6.46 -16.57 -3.72
C GLU A 43 -7.93 -16.62 -3.25
N LYS A 44 -8.18 -17.08 -2.02
CA LYS A 44 -9.54 -17.07 -1.43
C LYS A 44 -10.09 -15.65 -1.34
N HIS A 45 -9.26 -14.69 -0.93
CA HIS A 45 -9.65 -13.29 -0.83
C HIS A 45 -9.94 -12.68 -2.21
N TYR A 46 -9.10 -12.91 -3.22
CA TYR A 46 -9.38 -12.47 -4.59
C TYR A 46 -10.69 -13.04 -5.13
N ARG A 47 -10.93 -14.35 -4.95
CA ARG A 47 -12.18 -14.98 -5.39
C ARG A 47 -13.42 -14.46 -4.66
N GLN A 48 -13.29 -14.07 -3.39
CA GLN A 48 -14.36 -13.40 -2.66
C GLN A 48 -14.60 -11.98 -3.19
N GLN A 49 -13.55 -11.26 -3.56
CA GLN A 49 -13.63 -9.92 -4.13
C GLN A 49 -14.29 -9.91 -5.52
N GLU A 50 -13.93 -10.83 -6.42
CA GLU A 50 -14.57 -10.94 -7.74
C GLU A 50 -16.08 -11.19 -7.60
N LYS A 51 -16.47 -12.07 -6.67
CA LYS A 51 -17.89 -12.34 -6.40
C LYS A 51 -18.61 -11.13 -5.79
N ALA A 52 -17.97 -10.41 -4.86
CA ALA A 52 -18.53 -9.22 -4.25
C ALA A 52 -18.65 -8.07 -5.26
N ALA A 53 -17.64 -7.85 -6.11
CA ALA A 53 -17.65 -6.86 -7.17
C ALA A 53 -18.70 -7.18 -8.24
N ALA A 54 -18.83 -8.45 -8.67
CA ALA A 54 -19.89 -8.86 -9.59
C ALA A 54 -21.29 -8.62 -9.01
N LYS A 55 -21.49 -8.93 -7.71
CA LYS A 55 -22.77 -8.69 -7.03
C LYS A 55 -23.07 -7.19 -6.86
N ALA A 56 -22.06 -6.39 -6.53
CA ALA A 56 -22.19 -4.94 -6.43
C ALA A 56 -22.47 -4.29 -7.79
N ALA A 57 -21.81 -4.73 -8.86
CA ALA A 57 -22.05 -4.27 -10.22
C ALA A 57 -23.46 -4.63 -10.71
N ALA A 58 -23.95 -5.84 -10.42
CA ALA A 58 -25.32 -6.24 -10.75
C ALA A 58 -26.36 -5.41 -9.98
N ALA A 59 -26.13 -5.13 -8.69
CA ALA A 59 -27.00 -4.28 -7.89
C ALA A 59 -27.00 -2.81 -8.40
N ALA A 60 -25.84 -2.28 -8.81
CA ALA A 60 -25.73 -0.95 -9.39
C ALA A 60 -26.40 -0.84 -10.77
N ALA A 61 -26.31 -1.89 -11.60
CA ALA A 61 -26.99 -1.93 -12.90
C ALA A 61 -28.52 -1.97 -12.78
N ALA A 62 -29.06 -2.69 -11.77
CA ALA A 62 -30.49 -2.74 -11.49
C ALA A 62 -31.04 -1.40 -10.93
N ALA A 63 -30.19 -0.57 -10.31
CA ALA A 63 -30.57 0.71 -9.72
C ALA A 63 -30.48 1.90 -10.69
N ARG A 64 -30.11 1.69 -11.96
CA ARG A 64 -29.89 2.77 -12.94
C ARG A 64 -31.20 3.15 -13.65
N PRO A 65 -31.74 4.38 -13.50
CA PRO A 65 -32.95 4.81 -14.20
C PRO A 65 -32.69 5.06 -15.71
N PRO A 66 -33.72 4.92 -16.58
CA PRO A 66 -33.58 5.13 -18.02
C PRO A 66 -33.29 6.61 -18.37
N PRO A 67 -32.54 6.90 -19.46
CA PRO A 67 -32.20 8.26 -19.84
C PRO A 67 -33.43 9.04 -20.34
N PRO A 68 -33.65 10.29 -19.91
CA PRO A 68 -34.78 11.09 -20.38
C PRO A 68 -34.50 11.69 -21.77
N SER A 69 -35.48 11.58 -22.66
CA SER A 69 -35.52 12.18 -23.99
C SER A 69 -36.43 13.42 -24.02
N ASN A 70 -35.86 14.54 -24.52
CA ASN A 70 -36.53 15.67 -25.21
C ASN A 70 -37.24 16.81 -24.40
N PRO A 71 -37.37 18.04 -24.97
CA PRO A 71 -36.77 19.29 -24.46
C PRO A 71 -37.79 20.34 -23.91
N PRO A 72 -37.36 21.54 -23.45
CA PRO A 72 -38.08 22.31 -22.43
C PRO A 72 -38.86 23.51 -22.98
N LEU A 73 -39.96 23.90 -22.30
CA LEU A 73 -40.43 25.30 -22.19
C LEU A 73 -41.34 25.47 -20.93
N PRO A 74 -41.55 26.71 -20.43
CA PRO A 74 -41.66 27.02 -19.01
C PRO A 74 -43.07 27.43 -18.57
N PHE A 75 -43.45 27.09 -17.33
CA PHE A 75 -44.41 27.92 -16.59
C PHE A 75 -44.22 27.78 -15.09
N ALA A 76 -44.04 28.93 -14.44
CA ALA A 76 -43.90 29.08 -13.00
C ALA A 76 -45.26 29.01 -12.31
N ARG A 77 -45.31 28.45 -11.08
CA ARG A 77 -46.08 29.01 -9.94
C ARG A 77 -45.73 28.27 -8.65
N GLU A 78 -45.32 29.05 -7.64
CA GLU A 78 -45.08 28.58 -6.28
C GLU A 78 -46.38 28.28 -5.52
N ALA A 79 -46.35 27.25 -4.66
CA ALA A 79 -46.80 27.31 -3.27
C ALA A 79 -46.64 25.94 -2.57
N GLY A 80 -45.80 25.90 -1.52
CA GLY A 80 -46.11 25.17 -0.29
C GLY A 80 -45.69 23.70 -0.17
N GLY A 81 -44.58 23.48 0.56
CA GLY A 81 -44.54 22.47 1.63
C GLY A 81 -44.00 21.08 1.30
N GLY A 82 -42.81 20.78 1.79
CA GLY A 82 -42.27 19.42 1.91
C GLY A 82 -41.02 19.16 1.06
N GLY A 83 -39.91 19.81 1.45
CA GLY A 83 -38.61 19.71 0.77
C GLY A 83 -37.99 18.31 0.88
N GLY A 84 -38.44 17.40 0.02
CA GLY A 84 -37.56 16.43 -0.60
C GLY A 84 -36.92 17.02 -1.86
N VAL A 85 -35.78 16.44 -2.18
CA VAL A 85 -35.11 16.39 -3.49
C VAL A 85 -34.15 17.53 -3.84
N ALA A 86 -32.92 17.12 -4.17
CA ALA A 86 -31.92 17.83 -4.97
C ALA A 86 -32.52 18.31 -6.32
N PRO A 87 -31.87 19.15 -7.15
CA PRO A 87 -30.56 18.82 -7.74
C PRO A 87 -29.66 20.02 -8.15
N ALA A 88 -28.45 19.65 -8.61
CA ALA A 88 -27.56 20.41 -9.48
C ALA A 88 -27.00 21.76 -8.99
N ASP A 89 -25.83 21.68 -8.35
CA ASP A 89 -24.75 22.66 -8.53
C ASP A 89 -23.43 21.89 -8.50
N GLY A 90 -22.50 22.28 -9.38
CA GLY A 90 -21.13 21.77 -9.43
C GLY A 90 -20.31 22.14 -8.20
N LYS A 91 -20.75 21.71 -7.02
CA LYS A 91 -19.99 21.78 -5.79
C LYS A 91 -19.23 20.48 -5.65
N GLU A 92 -17.91 20.57 -5.77
CA GLU A 92 -16.98 19.53 -5.34
C GLU A 92 -17.48 18.94 -4.02
N LYS A 93 -17.80 17.65 -4.02
CA LYS A 93 -18.26 16.96 -2.82
C LYS A 93 -17.11 17.02 -1.83
N LYS A 94 -17.25 17.85 -0.78
CA LYS A 94 -16.21 18.05 0.24
C LYS A 94 -15.75 16.67 0.73
N PRO A 95 -14.45 16.35 0.67
CA PRO A 95 -13.96 15.06 1.11
C PRO A 95 -14.33 14.87 2.58
N ARG A 96 -15.12 13.83 2.87
CA ARG A 96 -15.50 13.47 4.24
C ARG A 96 -14.28 12.80 4.87
N LYS A 97 -13.80 13.39 5.95
CA LYS A 97 -12.51 13.01 6.57
C LYS A 97 -12.72 11.76 7.43
N PHE A 98 -12.09 10.65 7.06
CA PHE A 98 -12.17 9.39 7.79
C PHE A 98 -11.10 9.26 8.88
N CYS A 99 -9.88 9.77 8.62
CA CYS A 99 -8.76 9.72 9.55
C CYS A 99 -8.59 11.03 10.31
N ALA A 100 -8.17 10.95 11.58
CA ALA A 100 -7.73 12.10 12.34
C ALA A 100 -6.59 12.80 11.59
N LEU A 101 -6.83 14.02 11.13
CA LEU A 101 -5.79 14.83 10.52
C LEU A 101 -4.80 15.25 11.62
N PRO A 102 -3.49 15.25 11.34
CA PRO A 102 -2.53 15.87 12.23
C PRO A 102 -2.92 17.31 12.48
N ARG A 103 -2.52 17.78 13.66
CA ARG A 103 -2.49 19.22 13.91
C ARG A 103 -1.57 19.88 12.90
N LYS A 104 -2.03 20.98 12.32
CA LYS A 104 -1.21 21.86 11.49
C LYS A 104 -0.04 22.38 12.32
N ARG A 105 1.19 22.23 11.84
CA ARG A 105 2.38 22.85 12.44
C ARG A 105 2.74 24.04 11.55
N ASN A 106 2.79 25.24 12.13
CA ASN A 106 3.07 26.49 11.39
C ASN A 106 2.10 26.80 10.23
N GLY A 107 0.83 26.38 10.36
CA GLY A 107 -0.19 26.62 9.34
C GLY A 107 -0.20 25.62 8.18
N GLU A 108 0.87 24.84 8.01
CA GLU A 108 1.00 23.83 6.97
C GLU A 108 0.61 22.43 7.51
N VAL A 109 -0.06 21.65 6.67
CA VAL A 109 -0.28 20.22 6.93
C VAL A 109 1.01 19.52 6.55
N ASP A 110 1.48 18.61 7.40
CA ASP A 110 2.68 17.83 7.11
C ASP A 110 2.56 17.19 5.72
N THR A 111 3.54 17.47 4.86
CA THR A 111 3.61 17.00 3.47
C THR A 111 3.64 15.47 3.36
N ALA A 112 3.97 14.77 4.44
CA ALA A 112 3.85 13.32 4.52
C ALA A 112 2.39 12.82 4.47
N TRP A 113 1.40 13.69 4.69
CA TRP A 113 -0.02 13.35 4.63
C TRP A 113 -0.56 13.47 3.21
N VAL A 114 -0.77 12.31 2.59
CA VAL A 114 -1.31 12.21 1.23
C VAL A 114 -2.81 11.97 1.29
N ALA A 115 -3.58 12.84 0.62
CA ALA A 115 -5.01 12.63 0.45
C ALA A 115 -5.26 11.59 -0.66
N VAL A 116 -5.89 10.48 -0.30
CA VAL A 116 -6.27 9.42 -1.25
C VAL A 116 -7.76 9.52 -1.53
N PHE A 117 -8.10 9.76 -2.80
CA PHE A 117 -9.49 9.77 -3.26
C PHE A 117 -9.88 8.39 -3.77
N MET A 118 -10.97 7.82 -3.26
CA MET A 118 -11.53 6.55 -3.71
C MET A 118 -12.97 6.79 -4.17
N GLU A 119 -13.24 6.63 -5.47
CA GLU A 119 -14.55 6.86 -6.06
C GLU A 119 -15.47 5.64 -5.89
N GLY A 120 -16.74 5.88 -5.55
CA GLY A 120 -17.76 4.81 -5.49
C GLY A 120 -17.65 3.89 -4.27
N VAL A 121 -16.76 4.17 -3.31
CA VAL A 121 -16.57 3.40 -2.09
C VAL A 121 -16.91 4.28 -0.88
N ASP A 122 -17.60 3.71 0.11
CA ASP A 122 -17.91 4.39 1.36
C ASP A 122 -16.67 4.48 2.27
N GLU A 123 -16.78 5.23 3.36
CA GLU A 123 -15.70 5.50 4.32
C GLU A 123 -15.07 4.22 4.90
N VAL A 124 -15.91 3.24 5.25
CA VAL A 124 -15.48 1.96 5.81
C VAL A 124 -14.84 1.09 4.74
N GLY A 125 -15.43 1.04 3.54
CA GLY A 125 -14.86 0.35 2.39
C GLY A 125 -13.51 0.94 1.95
N ALA A 126 -13.33 2.25 2.05
CA ALA A 126 -12.07 2.92 1.72
C ALA A 126 -10.96 2.55 2.73
N HIS A 127 -11.25 2.56 4.04
CA HIS A 127 -10.28 2.16 5.05
C HIS A 127 -9.89 0.68 4.98
N CYS A 128 -10.89 -0.18 4.87
CA CYS A 128 -10.66 -1.61 4.68
C CYS A 128 -9.99 -1.90 3.33
N GLY A 129 -10.20 -1.02 2.34
CA GLY A 129 -9.77 -1.18 0.96
C GLY A 129 -8.44 -0.53 0.57
N LEU A 130 -7.91 0.35 1.42
CA LEU A 130 -6.78 1.22 1.07
C LEU A 130 -5.51 0.43 0.71
N PHE A 131 -5.29 -0.71 1.38
CA PHE A 131 -4.12 -1.56 1.18
C PHE A 131 -4.35 -2.71 0.21
N PHE A 132 -5.49 -2.73 -0.51
CA PHE A 132 -5.69 -3.70 -1.57
C PHE A 132 -5.06 -3.24 -2.88
N PRO A 133 -4.52 -4.16 -3.70
CA PRO A 133 -3.98 -3.84 -5.00
C PRO A 133 -5.00 -3.13 -5.88
N GLY A 134 -4.59 -2.00 -6.43
CA GLY A 134 -5.43 -1.12 -7.25
C GLY A 134 -4.68 0.19 -7.55
N PRO A 135 -5.22 1.05 -8.41
CA PRO A 135 -4.53 2.27 -8.84
C PRO A 135 -4.10 3.19 -7.69
N HIS A 136 -4.88 3.25 -6.61
CA HIS A 136 -4.55 4.02 -5.41
C HIS A 136 -3.39 3.41 -4.62
N TYR A 137 -3.32 2.08 -4.51
CA TYR A 137 -2.27 1.36 -3.80
C TYR A 137 -0.94 1.39 -4.56
N GLU A 138 -0.97 1.22 -5.89
CA GLU A 138 0.24 1.30 -6.72
C GLU A 138 0.88 2.69 -6.64
N LYS A 139 0.06 3.75 -6.71
CA LYS A 139 0.54 5.13 -6.53
C LYS A 139 1.14 5.33 -5.13
N LEU A 140 0.43 4.90 -4.09
CA LEU A 140 0.90 5.02 -2.70
C LEU A 140 2.25 4.32 -2.49
N VAL A 141 2.39 3.09 -3.00
CA VAL A 141 3.63 2.32 -2.89
C VAL A 141 4.76 2.95 -3.69
N GLY A 142 4.46 3.48 -4.88
CA GLY A 142 5.41 4.23 -5.70
C GLY A 142 5.97 5.46 -4.96
N ASP A 143 5.09 6.33 -4.46
CA ASP A 143 5.47 7.55 -3.75
C ASP A 143 6.32 7.26 -2.50
N VAL A 144 5.95 6.21 -1.73
CA VAL A 144 6.71 5.78 -0.55
C VAL A 144 8.07 5.20 -0.96
N GLY A 145 8.12 4.38 -2.01
CA GLY A 145 9.34 3.79 -2.53
C GLY A 145 10.33 4.84 -3.00
N GLU A 146 9.87 5.82 -3.78
CA GLU A 146 10.68 6.93 -4.27
C GLU A 146 11.31 7.73 -3.12
N ARG A 147 10.54 8.02 -2.07
CA ARG A 147 11.03 8.74 -0.89
C ARG A 147 12.15 7.98 -0.17
N ILE A 148 11.98 6.67 0.01
CA ILE A 148 13.01 5.82 0.64
C ILE A 148 14.28 5.80 -0.23
N VAL A 149 14.13 5.64 -1.54
CA VAL A 149 15.25 5.66 -2.48
C VAL A 149 15.99 6.99 -2.41
N GLY A 150 15.27 8.11 -2.33
CA GLY A 150 15.85 9.44 -2.14
C GLY A 150 16.71 9.54 -0.88
N TRP A 151 16.20 9.07 0.27
CA TRP A 151 16.97 9.06 1.52
C TRP A 151 18.25 8.22 1.44
N VAL A 152 18.18 7.07 0.77
CA VAL A 152 19.36 6.22 0.56
C VAL A 152 20.38 6.91 -0.34
N HIS A 153 19.94 7.55 -1.43
CA HIS A 153 20.84 8.29 -2.32
C HIS A 153 21.50 9.48 -1.61
N GLU A 154 20.75 10.21 -0.79
CA GLU A 154 21.28 11.30 0.02
C GLU A 154 22.32 10.80 1.03
N ASP A 155 22.06 9.68 1.71
CA ASP A 155 23.02 9.07 2.64
C ASP A 155 24.29 8.58 1.93
N LEU A 156 24.14 7.91 0.78
CA LEU A 156 25.28 7.46 -0.04
C LEU A 156 26.12 8.64 -0.53
N SER A 157 25.46 9.70 -1.01
CA SER A 157 26.14 10.92 -1.45
C SER A 157 26.89 11.58 -0.30
N ARG A 158 26.27 11.68 0.88
CA ARG A 158 26.91 12.22 2.09
C ARG A 158 28.14 11.42 2.50
N ARG A 159 28.08 10.08 2.45
CA ARG A 159 29.23 9.22 2.75
C ARG A 159 30.34 9.36 1.73
N ALA A 160 30.03 9.40 0.44
CA ALA A 160 31.02 9.58 -0.63
C ALA A 160 31.75 10.93 -0.51
N VAL A 161 31.02 12.00 -0.18
CA VAL A 161 31.63 13.32 0.09
C VAL A 161 32.54 13.28 1.32
N ALA A 162 32.09 12.66 2.41
CA ALA A 162 32.91 12.51 3.61
C ALA A 162 34.17 11.66 3.36
N GLU A 163 34.08 10.63 2.52
CA GLU A 163 35.22 9.79 2.10
C GLU A 163 36.20 10.58 1.22
N MET A 164 35.71 11.33 0.23
CA MET A 164 36.57 12.20 -0.60
C MET A 164 37.27 13.29 0.23
N GLN A 165 36.58 13.85 1.22
CA GLN A 165 37.18 14.84 2.14
C GLN A 165 38.19 14.19 3.09
N GLY A 166 37.92 12.99 3.60
CA GLY A 166 38.88 12.20 4.37
C GLY A 166 40.11 11.80 3.56
N PHE A 167 39.93 11.50 2.28
CA PHE A 167 41.01 11.20 1.35
C PHE A 167 41.85 12.45 1.01
N ALA A 168 41.21 13.60 0.79
CA ALA A 168 41.90 14.86 0.53
C ALA A 168 42.78 15.30 1.72
N LEU A 169 42.31 15.12 2.95
CA LEU A 169 43.08 15.41 4.17
C LEU A 169 44.23 14.41 4.42
N SER A 170 44.24 13.26 3.74
CA SER A 170 45.32 12.25 3.85
C SER A 170 46.47 12.47 2.87
N PHE A 171 46.32 13.35 1.87
CA PHE A 171 47.35 13.66 0.88
C PHE A 171 48.15 14.92 1.23
N ASP A 172 47.66 15.75 2.15
CA ASP A 172 48.32 16.97 2.66
C ASP A 172 49.14 16.74 3.96
N ALA A 173 49.41 15.47 4.33
CA ALA A 173 50.21 15.08 5.50
C ALA A 173 51.42 14.22 5.09
#